data_AF-A0AA91GJ58-F1
#
_entry.id   AF-A0AA91GJ58-F1
#
_cell.length_a   1.000
_cell.length_b   1.000
_cell.length_c   1.000
_cell.angle_alpha   90.00
_cell.angle_beta   90.00
_cell.angle_gamma   90.00
#
_symmetry.space_group_name_H-M   'P 1'
#
loop_
_entity.id
_entity.type
_entity.pdbx_description
1 polymer ?
#
loop_
_entity_poly.entity_id
_entity_poly.type
_entity_poly.pdbx_seq_one_letter_code
_entity_poly.pdbx_strand_id
1 'polypeptide(L)'
;MKKWAGFYLSEHTAIIEQEKKIRPAEKKIQMSWSEIDEVLAQAFQNQVEVRIQKEELDCEGNYGADIIGMIQGHDELGIYVGGHKIGYDEIRHVQLY
;
A
#
# COMPACT_ATOMS: atom_id res chain seq x y z
N MET A 1 28.01 -27.89 -2.41
CA MET A 1 26.80 -27.94 -1.56
C MET A 1 26.73 -26.68 -0.71
N LYS A 2 25.52 -26.09 -0.60
CA LYS A 2 25.06 -25.15 0.46
C LYS A 2 25.66 -23.73 0.41
N LYS A 3 24.92 -22.62 0.36
CA LYS A 3 23.46 -22.34 0.46
C LYS A 3 23.23 -20.97 -0.21
N TRP A 4 22.17 -20.85 -1.01
CA TRP A 4 21.57 -19.55 -1.26
C TRP A 4 21.11 -18.99 0.08
N ALA A 5 21.72 -17.87 0.50
CA ALA A 5 21.26 -17.10 1.64
C ALA A 5 20.04 -16.31 1.18
N GLY A 6 18.88 -16.98 1.18
CA GLY A 6 17.58 -16.34 1.13
C GLY A 6 17.28 -15.70 2.48
N PHE A 7 16.72 -14.49 2.40
CA PHE A 7 15.87 -13.78 3.37
C PHE A 7 16.36 -13.63 4.82
N TYR A 8 16.25 -12.42 5.36
CA TYR A 8 15.19 -12.03 6.30
C TYR A 8 15.62 -10.76 7.07
N LEU A 9 14.72 -9.77 7.11
CA LEU A 9 14.72 -8.57 7.96
C LEU A 9 16.02 -7.75 8.04
N SER A 10 16.02 -6.61 7.37
CA SER A 10 16.76 -5.45 7.87
C SER A 10 15.81 -4.27 7.95
N GLU A 11 15.47 -4.02 9.21
CA GLU A 11 15.11 -2.72 9.76
C GLU A 11 13.68 -2.28 9.45
N HIS A 12 12.81 -2.48 10.46
CA HIS A 12 11.84 -1.48 10.87
C HIS A 12 12.49 -0.09 10.81
N THR A 13 12.51 0.53 9.63
CA THR A 13 12.49 1.98 9.59
C THR A 13 11.05 2.32 9.86
N ALA A 14 10.72 2.35 11.14
CA ALA A 14 9.68 3.23 11.64
C ALA A 14 10.03 4.62 11.13
N ILE A 15 9.61 4.94 9.91
CA ILE A 15 9.55 6.30 9.44
C ILE A 15 8.49 6.89 10.34
N ILE A 16 8.99 7.54 11.39
CA ILE A 16 8.27 8.31 12.38
C ILE A 16 7.19 9.07 11.63
N GLU A 17 5.97 8.54 11.70
CA GLU A 17 4.75 9.24 11.34
C GLU A 17 4.78 10.51 12.16
N GLN A 18 5.12 11.63 11.52
CA GLN A 18 4.91 12.92 12.11
C GLN A 18 3.41 13.02 12.34
N GLU A 19 3.01 12.80 13.59
CA GLU A 19 1.71 13.07 14.19
C GLU A 19 1.36 14.56 14.04
N LYS A 20 1.20 15.02 12.79
CA LYS A 20 0.25 16.07 12.52
C LYS A 20 -1.09 15.46 12.90
N LYS A 21 -1.92 16.19 13.63
CA LYS A 21 -3.32 15.85 13.89
C LYS A 21 -4.07 15.79 12.55
N ILE A 22 -3.82 14.74 11.80
CA ILE A 22 -4.46 14.42 10.54
C ILE A 22 -5.77 13.80 10.98
N ARG A 23 -6.88 14.40 10.53
CA ARG A 23 -8.19 13.80 10.76
C ARG A 23 -8.14 12.38 10.21
N PRO A 24 -8.73 11.40 10.90
CA PRO A 24 -8.75 10.03 10.42
C PRO A 24 -9.31 9.99 9.00
N ALA A 25 -8.70 9.18 8.13
CA ALA A 25 -9.14 9.10 6.76
C ALA A 25 -10.57 8.56 6.72
N GLU A 26 -11.41 9.13 5.86
CA GLU A 26 -12.76 8.62 5.67
C GLU A 26 -12.69 7.20 5.08
N LYS A 27 -13.45 6.29 5.69
CA LYS A 27 -13.57 4.90 5.22
C LYS A 27 -14.09 4.89 3.79
N LYS A 28 -13.30 4.36 2.86
CA LYS A 28 -13.75 4.14 1.48
C LYS A 28 -14.46 2.80 1.34
N ILE A 29 -15.17 2.67 0.23
CA ILE A 29 -15.84 1.44 -0.17
C ILE A 29 -14.77 0.36 -0.32
N GLN A 30 -15.05 -0.84 0.17
CA GLN A 30 -14.16 -1.97 -0.05
C GLN A 30 -14.31 -2.44 -1.49
N MET A 31 -13.21 -2.42 -2.23
CA MET A 31 -13.18 -2.88 -3.61
C MET A 31 -12.98 -4.39 -3.66
N SER A 32 -13.47 -5.00 -4.74
CA SER A 32 -13.12 -6.38 -5.06
C SER A 32 -11.69 -6.47 -5.59
N TRP A 33 -11.09 -7.66 -5.52
CA TRP A 33 -9.75 -7.89 -6.05
C TRP A 33 -9.65 -7.57 -7.55
N SER A 34 -10.69 -7.90 -8.34
CA SER A 34 -10.72 -7.58 -9.77
C SER A 34 -10.67 -6.08 -10.03
N GLU A 35 -11.45 -5.27 -9.29
CA GLU A 35 -11.43 -3.82 -9.46
C GLU A 35 -10.08 -3.22 -9.01
N ILE A 36 -9.47 -3.76 -7.96
CA ILE A 36 -8.14 -3.35 -7.50
C ILE A 36 -7.10 -3.65 -8.59
N ASP A 37 -7.10 -4.87 -9.13
CA ASP A 37 -6.18 -5.29 -10.19
C ASP A 37 -6.31 -4.40 -11.43
N GLU A 38 -7.54 -4.10 -11.86
CA GLU A 38 -7.80 -3.22 -13.00
C GLU A 38 -7.22 -1.82 -12.80
N VAL A 39 -7.43 -1.21 -11.63
CA VAL A 39 -6.92 0.14 -11.34
C VAL A 39 -5.39 0.14 -11.24
N LEU A 40 -4.80 -0.87 -10.59
CA LEU A 40 -3.35 -0.99 -10.48
C LEU A 40 -2.68 -1.21 -11.85
N ALA A 41 -3.26 -2.07 -12.68
CA ALA A 41 -2.80 -2.30 -14.05
C ALA A 41 -2.90 -1.02 -14.88
N GLN A 42 -4.02 -0.30 -14.79
CA GLN A 42 -4.21 0.97 -15.48
C GLN A 42 -3.17 2.01 -15.03
N ALA A 43 -2.92 2.12 -13.73
CA ALA A 43 -1.93 3.07 -13.21
C ALA A 43 -0.51 2.75 -13.69
N PHE A 44 -0.14 1.47 -13.66
CA PHE A 44 1.16 1.00 -14.12
C PHE A 44 1.35 1.25 -15.62
N GLN A 45 0.35 0.93 -16.45
CA GLN A 45 0.39 1.15 -17.90
C GLN A 45 0.51 2.63 -18.27
N ASN A 46 -0.23 3.49 -17.57
CA ASN A 46 -0.24 4.93 -17.85
C ASN A 46 0.88 5.70 -17.13
N GLN A 47 1.67 5.03 -16.30
CA GLN A 47 2.72 5.66 -15.48
C GLN A 47 2.15 6.84 -14.67
N VAL A 48 1.01 6.61 -14.02
CA VAL A 48 0.34 7.59 -13.16
C VAL A 48 0.37 7.15 -11.70
N GLU A 49 0.25 8.12 -10.80
CA GLU A 49 0.21 7.87 -9.37
C GLU A 49 -1.11 7.20 -8.97
N VAL A 50 -1.02 6.32 -7.98
CA VAL A 50 -2.18 5.72 -7.31
C VAL A 50 -2.33 6.26 -5.91
N ARG A 51 -3.55 6.20 -5.42
CA ARG A 51 -3.91 6.44 -4.03
C ARG A 51 -4.52 5.17 -3.46
N ILE A 52 -3.90 4.64 -2.42
CA ILE A 52 -4.27 3.37 -1.78
C ILE A 52 -4.67 3.62 -0.32
N GLN A 53 -5.86 3.15 0.05
CA GLN A 53 -6.27 3.03 1.45
C GLN A 53 -6.04 1.60 1.93
N LYS A 54 -5.34 1.43 3.06
CA LYS A 54 -5.19 0.14 3.72
C LYS A 54 -6.47 -0.23 4.49
N GLU A 55 -6.71 -1.53 4.66
CA GLU A 55 -7.76 -2.08 5.52
C GLU A 55 -7.40 -1.99 7.01
N GLU A 56 -6.10 -1.90 7.31
CA GLU A 56 -5.58 -1.76 8.67
C GLU A 56 -6.16 -0.53 9.38
N LEU A 57 -6.58 -0.74 10.63
CA LEU A 57 -7.06 0.28 11.54
C LEU A 57 -6.02 0.52 12.64
N ASP A 58 -5.92 1.75 13.09
CA ASP A 58 -5.14 2.09 14.27
C ASP A 58 -5.78 1.58 15.58
N CYS A 59 -5.10 1.81 16.71
CA CYS A 59 -5.59 1.41 18.04
C CYS A 59 -6.92 2.10 18.45
N GLU A 60 -7.29 3.19 17.78
CA GLU A 60 -8.52 3.93 18.01
C GLU A 60 -9.63 3.51 17.02
N GLY A 61 -9.36 2.55 16.13
CA GLY A 61 -10.30 2.04 15.13
C GLY A 61 -10.45 2.94 13.90
N ASN A 62 -9.49 3.84 13.65
CA ASN A 62 -9.51 4.74 12.51
C ASN A 62 -8.60 4.24 11.38
N TYR A 63 -8.94 4.62 10.16
CA TYR A 63 -8.07 4.42 9.01
C TYR A 63 -6.93 5.44 8.98
N GLY A 64 -5.74 4.94 8.69
CA GLY A 64 -4.55 5.75 8.43
C GLY A 64 -4.67 6.55 7.12
N ALA A 65 -3.70 7.44 6.90
CA ALA A 65 -3.66 8.25 5.68
C ALA A 65 -3.49 7.37 4.43
N ASP A 66 -4.07 7.81 3.31
CA ASP A 66 -3.89 7.15 2.03
C ASP A 66 -2.42 7.21 1.58
N ILE A 67 -1.89 6.09 1.09
CA ILE A 67 -0.57 6.03 0.47
C ILE A 67 -0.71 6.51 -0.97
N ILE A 68 0.04 7.56 -1.33
CA ILE A 68 0.04 8.14 -2.67
C ILE A 68 1.41 7.96 -3.30
N GLY A 69 1.46 7.48 -4.54
CA GLY A 69 2.68 7.48 -5.32
C GLY A 69 2.63 6.60 -6.57
N MET A 70 3.75 6.57 -7.28
CA MET A 70 3.95 5.72 -8.45
C MET A 70 4.15 4.26 -8.05
N ILE A 71 3.62 3.34 -8.87
CA ILE A 71 3.92 1.92 -8.78
C ILE A 71 5.36 1.69 -9.27
N GLN A 72 6.23 1.23 -8.38
CA GLN A 72 7.63 0.96 -8.69
C GLN A 72 7.89 -0.51 -9.06
N GLY A 73 6.98 -1.39 -8.68
CA GLY A 73 7.05 -2.82 -8.94
C GLY A 73 6.08 -3.59 -8.06
N HIS A 74 6.01 -4.90 -8.25
CA HIS A 74 5.20 -5.80 -7.44
C HIS A 74 5.85 -7.17 -7.34
N ASP A 75 5.45 -7.94 -6.32
CA ASP A 75 5.81 -9.35 -6.15
C ASP A 75 4.56 -10.19 -5.87
N GLU A 76 4.73 -11.45 -5.50
CA GLU A 76 3.60 -12.36 -5.25
C GLU A 76 2.76 -11.99 -4.02
N LEU A 77 3.31 -11.17 -3.10
CA LEU A 77 2.65 -10.82 -1.83
C LEU A 77 2.11 -9.39 -1.84
N GLY A 78 2.62 -8.51 -2.70
CA GLY A 78 2.20 -7.12 -2.70
C GLY A 78 2.84 -6.23 -3.73
N ILE A 79 2.59 -4.94 -3.58
CA ILE A 79 2.99 -3.89 -4.52
C ILE A 79 3.83 -2.81 -3.82
N TYR A 80 4.78 -2.23 -4.55
CA TYR A 80 5.64 -1.16 -4.06
C TYR A 80 5.16 0.19 -4.63
N VAL A 81 4.65 1.06 -3.76
CA VAL A 81 4.08 2.37 -4.12
C VAL A 81 4.72 3.46 -3.28
N GLY A 82 5.31 4.48 -3.92
CA GLY A 82 5.89 5.65 -3.20
C GLY A 82 7.00 5.31 -2.18
N GLY A 83 7.63 4.15 -2.31
CA GLY A 83 8.65 3.63 -1.39
C GLY A 83 8.12 2.66 -0.33
N HIS A 84 6.81 2.42 -0.30
CA HIS A 84 6.14 1.56 0.66
C HIS A 84 5.73 0.24 0.01
N LYS A 85 5.97 -0.89 0.69
CA LYS A 85 5.39 -2.18 0.30
C LYS A 85 4.01 -2.31 0.94
N ILE A 86 3.01 -2.68 0.15
CA ILE A 86 1.63 -2.88 0.58
C ILE A 86 1.23 -4.31 0.18
N GLY A 87 0.80 -5.11 1.15
CA GLY A 87 0.28 -6.46 0.90
C GLY A 87 -1.05 -6.41 0.15
N TYR A 88 -1.28 -7.33 -0.79
CA TYR A 88 -2.54 -7.33 -1.54
C TYR A 88 -3.77 -7.53 -0.66
N ASP A 89 -3.64 -8.29 0.43
CA ASP A 89 -4.69 -8.51 1.43
C ASP A 89 -4.94 -7.29 2.33
N GLU A 90 -3.99 -6.35 2.37
CA GLU A 90 -4.11 -5.12 3.14
C GLU A 90 -4.82 -4.00 2.35
N ILE A 91 -5.07 -4.18 1.05
CA ILE A 91 -5.65 -3.13 0.21
C ILE A 91 -7.17 -3.13 0.36
N ARG A 92 -7.70 -2.01 0.86
CA ARG A 92 -9.15 -1.78 0.95
C ARG A 92 -9.71 -1.12 -0.31
N HIS A 93 -9.03 -0.10 -0.80
CA HIS A 93 -9.49 0.74 -1.92
C HIS A 93 -8.31 1.34 -2.67
N VAL A 94 -8.40 1.35 -4.00
CA VAL A 94 -7.40 1.94 -4.90
C VAL A 94 -8.09 2.87 -5.90
N GLN A 95 -7.47 4.00 -6.19
CA GLN A 95 -7.89 4.90 -7.27
C GLN A 95 -6.66 5.53 -7.92
N LEU A 96 -6.83 6.00 -9.16
CA LEU A 96 -5.86 6.90 -9.77
C LEU A 96 -5.85 8.25 -9.02
N TYR A 97 -4.68 8.87 -8.91
CA TYR A 97 -4.51 10.19 -8.28
C TYR A 97 -4.80 11.35 -9.23
#